data_AF-U9TI75-F1
#
_entry.id   AF-U9TI75-F1
#
_cell.length_a   1.000
_cell.length_b   1.000
_cell.length_c   1.000
_cell.angle_alpha   90.00
_cell.angle_beta   90.00
_cell.angle_gamma   90.00
#
_symmetry.space_group_name_H-M   'P 1'
#
loop_
_entity.id
_entity.type
_entity.pdbx_description
1 polymer ?
#
loop_
_entity_poly.entity_id
_entity_poly.type
_entity_poly.pdbx_seq_one_letter_code
_entity_poly.pdbx_strand_id
1 'polypeptide(L)'
;MFLMNIVNINGQFIPGARVGQKAVLIGKKLYFTGGRNFDKETGLISDLFYYDFGAGLSDAKLVDLRSQEGIKMNLPYMIWHTANIGGTNQDSIFMLGGLGTVESSNNLVYQFDTNTNATSMPIIQGITPPRREDMDTVSYGGKIYIFSGRMEGVNDEIYYDNFDILDTVNLVWNVGSPVNAPLPRFLYTATLVNGVIYYIGGVRKSAVSNISYSVLMSNIYLYDIATNTWSLKEITVGNIPEPRFGHSAVLVGDKICIYGGLNPNGVVDAPAMPTIALLDTNTFIWSTPQLENINTPKLIDNNVPNLLYHTATLIYDNLMFVTFGNLTAYSLPRTINRYYYIFNFGQPKVQWFRIEQNDIGNPNANIPINPKTPNSITPKTPPSTTSSGNAANTSAKSTAAPATSSSDQKSLGNPVIIGLSIGLAAIGLGTIVAFSLIYRNSKKNQNSATGGASGALDTSTGSVMLQIPSNLQHSPTPALHRYSPGQEYYSSLPLSQQERYSQRSSNYSPGSETPPI
;
A
#
# COMPACT_ATOMS: atom_id res chain seq x y z
N MET A 1 19.48 11.09 23.11
CA MET A 1 20.57 10.79 22.18
C MET A 1 20.66 9.28 22.07
N PHE A 2 19.94 8.67 21.14
CA PHE A 2 19.88 7.21 21.00
C PHE A 2 20.64 6.81 19.73
N LEU A 3 21.67 5.99 19.89
CA LEU A 3 22.41 5.37 18.79
C LEU A 3 21.46 4.45 18.01
N MET A 4 21.11 4.82 16.79
CA MET A 4 20.64 3.86 15.79
C MET A 4 21.83 2.96 15.44
N ASN A 5 21.76 1.69 15.82
CA ASN A 5 22.76 0.70 15.46
C ASN A 5 22.71 0.42 13.95
N ILE A 6 23.45 1.22 13.20
CA ILE A 6 23.87 0.91 11.84
C ILE A 6 24.92 -0.19 11.97
N VAL A 7 24.63 -1.39 11.45
CA VAL A 7 25.67 -2.39 11.24
C VAL A 7 26.46 -1.91 10.04
N ASN A 8 27.55 -1.20 10.31
CA ASN A 8 28.43 -0.64 9.30
C ASN A 8 29.55 -1.65 9.06
N ILE A 9 29.32 -2.63 8.18
CA ILE A 9 30.39 -3.53 7.72
C ILE A 9 31.01 -2.85 6.51
N ASN A 10 32.28 -2.45 6.62
CA ASN A 10 33.05 -1.77 5.56
C ASN A 10 32.51 -0.39 5.10
N GLY A 11 31.71 0.31 5.93
CA GLY A 11 31.19 1.64 5.60
C GLY A 11 29.88 1.66 4.80
N GLN A 12 29.28 0.51 4.53
CA GLN A 12 27.95 0.41 3.92
C GLN A 12 26.87 0.30 5.00
N PHE A 13 25.87 1.19 4.92
CA PHE A 13 24.61 1.05 5.66
C PHE A 13 23.95 -0.29 5.28
N ILE A 14 23.45 -1.05 6.25
CA ILE A 14 22.62 -2.23 6.01
C ILE A 14 21.27 -2.00 6.69
N PRO A 15 20.14 -2.09 5.99
CA PRO A 15 18.85 -1.82 6.60
C PRO A 15 18.53 -2.92 7.60
N GLY A 16 18.24 -2.54 8.84
CA GLY A 16 17.80 -3.49 9.84
C GLY A 16 16.51 -4.20 9.43
N ALA A 17 16.39 -5.46 9.86
CA ALA A 17 15.17 -6.26 9.71
C ALA A 17 13.96 -5.54 10.36
N ARG A 18 12.80 -5.57 9.71
CA ARG A 18 11.62 -4.74 10.07
C ARG A 18 10.30 -5.31 9.53
N VAL A 19 9.20 -4.73 9.98
CA VAL A 19 7.83 -4.94 9.50
C VAL A 19 7.10 -3.61 9.34
N GLY A 20 5.99 -3.61 8.62
CA GLY A 20 5.11 -2.44 8.49
C GLY A 20 5.76 -1.24 7.80
N GLN A 21 6.92 -1.45 7.18
CA GLN A 21 7.54 -0.54 6.23
C GLN A 21 6.77 -0.54 4.91
N LYS A 22 6.95 0.50 4.10
CA LYS A 22 6.47 0.55 2.71
C LYS A 22 7.61 0.73 1.73
N ALA A 23 7.41 0.19 0.53
CA ALA A 23 8.36 0.23 -0.57
C ALA A 23 7.74 0.93 -1.78
N VAL A 24 8.47 1.83 -2.44
CA VAL A 24 7.99 2.58 -3.62
C VAL A 24 9.06 2.56 -4.70
N LEU A 25 8.74 2.01 -5.86
CA LEU A 25 9.64 2.00 -7.02
C LEU A 25 9.44 3.27 -7.86
N ILE A 26 10.52 4.01 -8.10
CA ILE A 26 10.55 5.16 -9.02
C ILE A 26 11.73 4.96 -9.97
N GLY A 27 11.43 4.74 -11.25
CA GLY A 27 12.43 4.32 -12.23
C GLY A 27 13.11 3.01 -11.80
N LYS A 28 14.41 3.08 -11.50
CA LYS A 28 15.22 1.93 -11.02
C LYS A 28 15.53 1.97 -9.53
N LYS A 29 14.98 2.95 -8.80
CA LYS A 29 15.23 3.15 -7.38
C LYS A 29 14.04 2.67 -6.57
N LEU A 30 14.27 1.71 -5.69
CA LEU A 30 13.26 1.20 -4.76
C LEU A 30 13.49 1.81 -3.38
N TYR A 31 12.63 2.76 -3.02
CA TYR A 31 12.67 3.50 -1.76
C TYR A 31 11.93 2.74 -0.67
N PHE A 32 12.42 2.82 0.56
CA PHE A 32 11.83 2.21 1.74
C PHE A 32 11.65 3.22 2.85
N THR A 33 10.50 3.19 3.51
CA THR A 33 10.18 4.15 4.57
C THR A 33 9.55 3.47 5.78
N GLY A 34 9.98 3.90 6.97
CA GLY A 34 9.40 3.53 8.25
C GLY A 34 9.56 2.06 8.64
N GLY A 35 8.61 1.59 9.44
CA GLY A 35 8.55 0.24 10.00
C GLY A 35 9.02 0.16 11.46
N ARG A 36 9.05 -1.06 11.98
CA ARG A 36 9.57 -1.38 13.32
C ARG A 36 10.34 -2.70 13.29
N ASN A 37 11.38 -2.80 14.10
CA ASN A 37 12.00 -4.08 14.42
C ASN A 37 11.31 -4.67 15.67
N PHE A 38 10.61 -5.79 15.53
CA PHE A 38 9.91 -6.43 16.65
C PHE A 38 10.83 -7.19 17.63
N ASP A 39 12.04 -7.58 17.22
CA ASP A 39 13.01 -8.30 18.06
C ASP A 39 13.78 -7.33 18.98
N LYS A 40 13.70 -6.02 18.72
CA LYS A 40 14.36 -4.98 19.51
C LYS A 40 13.31 -4.15 20.24
N GLU A 41 13.51 -3.92 21.52
CA GLU A 41 12.64 -3.03 22.33
C GLU A 41 12.58 -1.59 21.79
N THR A 42 13.50 -1.20 20.91
CA THR A 42 13.66 0.17 20.42
C THR A 42 12.74 0.49 19.25
N GLY A 43 11.66 1.21 19.54
CA GLY A 43 11.09 2.32 18.75
C GLY A 43 10.65 2.05 17.30
N LEU A 44 9.68 2.83 16.85
CA LEU A 44 9.41 2.98 15.42
C LEU A 44 10.65 3.52 14.70
N ILE A 45 10.73 3.32 13.38
CA ILE A 45 11.85 3.74 12.53
C ILE A 45 11.43 4.98 11.73
N SER A 46 12.36 5.94 11.57
CA SER A 46 12.20 7.15 10.76
C SER A 46 13.34 7.30 9.74
N ASP A 47 13.71 6.19 9.09
CA ASP A 47 14.68 6.19 8.00
C ASP A 47 13.98 6.19 6.64
N LEU A 48 14.72 6.70 5.65
CA LEU A 48 14.39 6.63 4.24
C LEU A 48 15.68 6.29 3.52
N PHE A 49 15.64 5.20 2.77
CA PHE A 49 16.77 4.70 1.99
C PHE A 49 16.25 4.09 0.70
N TYR A 50 17.13 3.84 -0.26
CA TYR A 50 16.75 3.13 -1.47
C TYR A 50 17.85 2.21 -1.99
N TYR A 51 17.43 1.17 -2.71
CA TYR A 51 18.30 0.45 -3.63
C TYR A 51 18.15 1.05 -5.02
N ASP A 52 19.24 1.55 -5.60
CA ASP A 52 19.33 1.87 -7.03
C ASP A 52 19.81 0.63 -7.75
N PHE A 53 18.92 -0.06 -8.45
CA PHE A 53 19.28 -1.32 -9.09
C PHE A 53 20.11 -1.14 -10.36
N GLY A 54 20.30 0.08 -10.88
CA GLY A 54 21.24 0.36 -11.97
C GLY A 54 21.15 -0.61 -13.17
N ALA A 55 22.14 -1.50 -13.27
CA ALA A 55 22.29 -2.51 -14.31
C ALA A 55 21.86 -3.94 -13.89
N GLY A 56 21.55 -4.17 -12.61
CA GLY A 56 21.20 -5.48 -12.07
C GLY A 56 21.29 -5.55 -10.54
N LEU A 57 20.87 -6.68 -9.96
CA LEU A 57 20.88 -6.89 -8.51
C LEU A 57 22.30 -6.88 -7.91
N SER A 58 23.29 -7.40 -8.65
CA SER A 58 24.70 -7.43 -8.24
C SER A 58 25.37 -6.06 -8.23
N ASP A 59 24.87 -5.14 -9.06
CA ASP A 59 25.38 -3.78 -9.22
C ASP A 59 24.55 -2.74 -8.45
N ALA A 60 23.57 -3.20 -7.68
CA ALA A 60 22.65 -2.34 -6.96
C ALA A 60 23.39 -1.47 -5.93
N LYS A 61 23.03 -0.19 -5.81
CA LYS A 61 23.63 0.71 -4.82
C LYS A 61 22.63 0.99 -3.72
N LEU A 62 23.01 0.68 -2.49
CA LEU A 62 22.24 1.07 -1.32
C LEU A 62 22.61 2.49 -0.90
N VAL A 63 21.62 3.36 -0.82
CA VAL A 63 21.77 4.75 -0.40
C VAL A 63 20.89 5.02 0.82
N ASP A 64 21.54 5.33 1.95
CA ASP A 64 20.87 5.89 3.12
C ASP A 64 20.79 7.42 2.97
N LEU A 65 19.59 7.99 2.94
CA LEU A 65 19.43 9.43 2.74
C LEU A 65 19.73 10.23 4.02
N ARG A 66 19.86 9.59 5.18
CA ARG A 66 20.21 10.27 6.44
C ARG A 66 21.70 10.60 6.54
N SER A 67 22.54 9.88 5.81
CA SER A 67 24.00 10.06 5.86
C SER A 67 24.49 11.15 4.91
N GLN A 68 23.62 11.74 4.09
CA GLN A 68 23.98 12.79 3.15
C GLN A 68 24.14 14.14 3.87
N GLU A 69 25.33 14.74 3.76
CA GLU A 69 25.59 16.07 4.33
C GLU A 69 24.60 17.12 3.79
N GLY A 70 24.05 17.93 4.69
CA GLY A 70 23.08 18.98 4.35
C GLY A 70 21.61 18.52 4.28
N ILE A 71 21.33 17.22 4.31
CA ILE A 71 19.95 16.70 4.33
C ILE A 71 19.45 16.57 5.77
N LYS A 72 18.58 17.49 6.20
CA LYS A 72 17.79 17.32 7.43
C LYS A 72 16.47 16.65 7.08
N MET A 73 16.42 15.33 7.12
CA MET A 73 15.14 14.62 7.02
C MET A 73 14.35 14.78 8.31
N ASN A 74 13.16 15.38 8.20
CA ASN A 74 12.20 15.49 9.29
C ASN A 74 11.03 14.54 9.03
N LEU A 75 11.33 13.26 8.86
CA LEU A 75 10.30 12.23 8.77
C LEU A 75 9.79 11.90 10.17
N PRO A 76 8.48 11.71 10.34
CA PRO A 76 7.96 11.14 11.56
C PRO A 76 8.33 9.66 11.62
N TYR A 77 8.45 9.15 12.84
CA TYR A 77 8.49 7.72 13.06
C TYR A 77 7.14 7.12 12.65
N MET A 78 7.12 6.20 11.68
CA MET A 78 5.89 5.64 11.11
C MET A 78 5.96 4.13 10.95
N ILE A 79 4.82 3.47 11.15
CA ILE A 79 4.59 2.06 10.82
C ILE A 79 3.15 1.89 10.33
N TRP A 80 2.90 0.87 9.50
CA TRP A 80 1.56 0.55 8.98
C TRP A 80 0.92 1.70 8.19
N HIS A 81 1.74 2.69 7.79
CA HIS A 81 1.38 3.73 6.85
C HIS A 81 1.31 3.16 5.44
N THR A 82 0.83 3.97 4.51
CA THR A 82 0.99 3.72 3.07
C THR A 82 1.99 4.70 2.46
N ALA A 83 2.61 4.32 1.34
CA ALA A 83 3.47 5.21 0.56
C ALA A 83 3.29 4.94 -0.93
N ASN A 84 3.17 6.00 -1.73
CA ASN A 84 3.04 5.88 -3.19
C ASN A 84 3.75 7.02 -3.92
N ILE A 85 4.11 6.74 -5.17
CA ILE A 85 4.54 7.74 -6.15
C ILE A 85 3.40 8.72 -6.44
N GLY A 86 3.74 10.00 -6.60
CA GLY A 86 2.79 11.08 -6.90
C GLY A 86 3.48 12.37 -7.33
N GLY A 87 2.70 13.43 -7.42
CA GLY A 87 3.13 14.72 -7.95
C GLY A 87 3.04 14.79 -9.48
N THR A 88 3.12 15.99 -10.03
CA THR A 88 2.95 16.26 -11.47
C THR A 88 3.87 15.43 -12.35
N ASN A 89 5.11 15.22 -11.92
CA ASN A 89 6.13 14.49 -12.67
C ASN A 89 6.33 13.05 -12.17
N GLN A 90 5.53 12.58 -11.20
CA GLN A 90 5.70 11.28 -10.56
C GLN A 90 7.12 11.09 -9.96
N ASP A 91 7.67 12.15 -9.39
CA ASP A 91 9.01 12.21 -8.79
C ASP A 91 8.96 12.48 -7.28
N SER A 92 7.77 12.35 -6.68
CA SER A 92 7.55 12.51 -5.25
C SER A 92 6.96 11.24 -4.65
N ILE A 93 7.33 10.94 -3.41
CA ILE A 93 6.74 9.89 -2.59
C ILE A 93 5.84 10.53 -1.55
N PHE A 94 4.55 10.19 -1.59
CA PHE A 94 3.58 10.58 -0.59
C PHE A 94 3.44 9.44 0.42
N MET A 95 3.72 9.72 1.69
CA MET A 95 3.53 8.83 2.83
C MET A 95 2.30 9.28 3.62
N LEU A 96 1.37 8.36 3.89
CA LEU A 96 0.06 8.69 4.46
C LEU A 96 -0.33 7.73 5.58
N GLY A 97 -0.93 8.28 6.64
CA GLY A 97 -1.52 7.50 7.73
C GLY A 97 -0.48 6.80 8.61
N GLY A 98 -0.83 5.59 9.07
CA GLY A 98 -0.02 4.77 9.98
C GLY A 98 0.03 5.30 11.43
N LEU A 99 0.67 4.50 12.29
CA LEU A 99 0.98 4.84 13.68
C LEU A 99 2.32 5.56 13.76
N GLY A 100 2.44 6.51 14.68
CA GLY A 100 3.68 7.24 14.94
C GLY A 100 3.89 7.56 16.42
N THR A 101 5.15 7.78 16.83
CA THR A 101 5.53 8.01 18.25
C THR A 101 5.06 9.34 18.82
N VAL A 102 4.50 10.21 18.00
CA VAL A 102 3.85 11.42 18.47
C VAL A 102 2.45 11.47 17.87
N GLU A 103 1.46 11.29 18.73
CA GLU A 103 0.04 11.55 18.45
C GLU A 103 -0.21 12.97 17.89
N SER A 104 0.79 13.85 17.89
CA SER A 104 0.71 15.27 17.50
C SER A 104 1.34 15.63 16.13
N SER A 105 1.62 14.69 15.22
CA SER A 105 1.60 15.10 13.81
C SER A 105 0.15 15.18 13.35
N ASN A 106 -0.44 16.37 13.44
CA ASN A 106 -1.73 16.66 12.80
C ASN A 106 -1.68 16.41 11.28
N ASN A 107 -0.48 16.22 10.72
CA ASN A 107 -0.26 15.99 9.31
C ASN A 107 -0.47 14.51 8.98
N LEU A 108 -1.52 14.27 8.21
CA LEU A 108 -1.83 12.96 7.66
C LEU A 108 -0.87 12.55 6.53
N VAL A 109 -0.28 13.55 5.85
CA VAL A 109 0.49 13.36 4.62
C VAL A 109 1.86 14.01 4.71
N TYR A 110 2.87 13.25 4.32
CA TYR A 110 4.25 13.68 4.14
C TYR A 110 4.65 13.46 2.69
N GLN A 111 5.39 14.40 2.12
CA GLN A 111 5.91 14.30 0.77
C GLN A 111 7.44 14.27 0.82
N PHE A 112 8.04 13.34 0.08
CA PHE A 112 9.47 13.31 -0.19
C PHE A 112 9.71 13.55 -1.69
N ASP A 113 10.41 14.62 -2.03
CA ASP A 113 10.80 14.94 -3.40
C ASP A 113 12.13 14.22 -3.73
N THR A 114 12.11 13.37 -4.75
CA THR A 114 13.27 12.52 -5.10
C THR A 114 14.37 13.25 -5.86
N ASN A 115 14.11 14.44 -6.39
CA ASN A 115 15.11 15.25 -7.08
C ASN A 115 15.94 16.08 -6.10
N THR A 116 15.27 16.64 -5.09
CA THR A 116 15.88 17.49 -4.06
C THR A 116 16.26 16.73 -2.80
N ASN A 117 15.80 15.49 -2.65
CA ASN A 117 15.86 14.70 -1.43
C ASN A 117 15.29 15.43 -0.20
N ALA A 118 14.29 16.29 -0.42
CA ALA A 118 13.68 17.09 0.63
C ALA A 118 12.33 16.51 1.08
N THR A 119 12.08 16.54 2.38
CA THR A 119 10.80 16.17 2.98
C THR A 119 9.97 17.42 3.27
N SER A 120 8.69 17.41 2.95
CA SER A 120 7.75 18.49 3.24
C SER A 120 6.39 17.97 3.71
N MET A 121 5.57 18.87 4.25
CA MET A 121 4.18 18.61 4.67
C MET A 121 3.29 19.46 3.77
N PRO A 122 2.76 18.92 2.66
CA PRO A 122 1.97 19.70 1.72
C PRO A 122 0.65 20.16 2.36
N ILE A 123 0.22 21.38 2.02
CA ILE A 123 -1.12 21.87 2.38
C ILE A 123 -2.08 21.27 1.36
N ILE A 124 -2.96 20.39 1.83
CA ILE A 124 -3.92 19.68 0.99
C ILE A 124 -5.32 20.25 1.25
N GLN A 125 -6.02 20.60 0.18
CA GLN A 125 -7.38 21.14 0.21
C GLN A 125 -8.43 20.03 0.38
N GLY A 126 -9.65 20.43 0.73
CA GLY A 126 -10.77 19.49 0.92
C GLY A 126 -10.88 18.96 2.36
N ILE A 127 -11.74 17.96 2.55
CA ILE A 127 -11.97 17.35 3.86
C ILE A 127 -10.90 16.29 4.09
N THR A 128 -10.02 16.53 5.05
CA THR A 128 -8.98 15.57 5.45
C THR A 128 -9.65 14.31 6.02
N PRO A 129 -9.34 13.11 5.49
CA PRO A 129 -9.90 11.88 6.02
C PRO A 129 -9.28 11.51 7.37
N PRO A 130 -9.90 10.59 8.13
CA PRO A 130 -9.31 10.11 9.37
C PRO A 130 -7.97 9.42 9.11
N ARG A 131 -7.03 9.59 10.06
CA ARG A 131 -5.83 8.77 10.13
C ARG A 131 -6.22 7.31 10.33
N ARG A 132 -5.47 6.43 9.69
CA ARG A 132 -5.70 4.98 9.71
C ARG A 132 -4.44 4.23 9.30
N GLU A 133 -4.42 2.95 9.61
CA GLU A 133 -3.33 2.01 9.40
C GLU A 133 -3.80 0.74 8.68
N ASP A 134 -2.85 -0.13 8.36
CA ASP A 134 -3.09 -1.47 7.80
C ASP A 134 -3.85 -1.44 6.46
N MET A 135 -3.60 -0.39 5.67
CA MET A 135 -4.14 -0.22 4.33
C MET A 135 -3.16 -0.71 3.26
N ASP A 136 -3.72 -0.99 2.10
CA ASP A 136 -2.99 -1.01 0.85
C ASP A 136 -3.67 -0.11 -0.18
N THR A 137 -2.87 0.59 -0.98
CA THR A 137 -3.35 1.70 -1.80
C THR A 137 -2.70 1.67 -3.17
N VAL A 138 -3.36 2.30 -4.14
CA VAL A 138 -2.87 2.37 -5.52
C VAL A 138 -2.68 3.83 -5.93
N SER A 139 -1.58 4.11 -6.64
CA SER A 139 -1.41 5.36 -7.38
C SER A 139 -1.73 5.16 -8.86
N TYR A 140 -2.56 6.05 -9.41
CA TYR A 140 -2.89 6.07 -10.84
C TYR A 140 -3.34 7.47 -11.26
N GLY A 141 -2.80 7.96 -12.39
CA GLY A 141 -3.19 9.25 -12.97
C GLY A 141 -2.97 10.45 -12.03
N GLY A 142 -1.90 10.43 -11.22
CA GLY A 142 -1.60 11.48 -10.25
C GLY A 142 -2.49 11.43 -9.00
N LYS A 143 -3.27 10.37 -8.80
CA LYS A 143 -4.15 10.19 -7.64
C LYS A 143 -3.78 8.94 -6.85
N ILE A 144 -3.94 9.00 -5.53
CA ILE A 144 -3.79 7.85 -4.63
C ILE A 144 -5.17 7.45 -4.13
N TYR A 145 -5.56 6.20 -4.36
CA TYR A 145 -6.85 5.63 -3.98
C TYR A 145 -6.71 4.86 -2.67
N ILE A 146 -7.49 5.26 -1.66
CA ILE A 146 -7.34 4.82 -0.28
C ILE A 146 -8.68 4.31 0.23
N PHE A 147 -8.81 3.01 0.37
CA PHE A 147 -10.03 2.39 0.87
C PHE A 147 -9.83 1.86 2.29
N SER A 148 -10.78 2.09 3.18
CA SER A 148 -10.85 1.38 4.45
C SER A 148 -9.54 1.42 5.27
N GLY A 149 -9.25 0.40 6.07
CA GLY A 149 -8.20 0.38 7.10
C GLY A 149 -8.80 0.42 8.50
N ARG A 150 -7.93 0.43 9.50
CA ARG A 150 -8.34 0.52 10.90
C ARG A 150 -7.56 1.57 11.67
N MET A 151 -7.90 1.77 12.93
CA MET A 151 -7.02 2.38 13.90
C MET A 151 -7.24 1.70 15.24
N GLU A 152 -6.14 1.26 15.86
CA GLU A 152 -6.17 0.84 17.26
C GLU A 152 -6.48 2.05 18.16
N GLY A 153 -7.61 2.02 18.86
CA GLY A 153 -7.97 3.01 19.86
C GLY A 153 -7.67 2.50 21.28
N VAL A 154 -7.71 3.40 22.27
CA VAL A 154 -7.38 3.08 23.68
C VAL A 154 -8.26 1.97 24.26
N ASN A 155 -9.53 1.91 23.84
CA ASN A 155 -10.51 0.94 24.35
C ASN A 155 -11.17 0.10 23.25
N ASP A 156 -11.13 0.54 21.99
CA ASP A 156 -11.77 -0.13 20.85
C ASP A 156 -11.00 0.14 19.55
N GLU A 157 -10.97 -0.84 18.66
CA GLU A 157 -10.50 -0.66 17.29
C GLU A 157 -11.60 0.00 16.43
N ILE A 158 -11.22 1.06 15.71
CA ILE A 158 -12.08 1.73 14.73
C ILE A 158 -11.81 1.15 13.36
N TYR A 159 -12.85 0.75 12.64
CA TYR A 159 -12.76 0.28 11.26
C TYR A 159 -13.41 1.29 10.33
N TYR A 160 -12.70 1.67 9.28
CA TYR A 160 -13.18 2.65 8.35
C TYR A 160 -13.76 1.98 7.10
N ASP A 161 -14.87 2.47 6.59
CA ASP A 161 -15.49 2.07 5.31
C ASP A 161 -15.34 3.14 4.22
N ASN A 162 -14.73 4.27 4.55
CA ASN A 162 -14.57 5.37 3.62
C ASN A 162 -13.60 5.05 2.49
N PHE A 163 -13.86 5.69 1.35
CA PHE A 163 -13.03 5.63 0.18
C PHE A 163 -12.59 7.04 -0.21
N ASP A 164 -11.32 7.34 0.05
CA ASP A 164 -10.74 8.66 -0.17
C ASP A 164 -9.73 8.61 -1.30
N ILE A 165 -9.63 9.72 -2.03
CA ILE A 165 -8.74 9.86 -3.17
C ILE A 165 -7.91 11.13 -2.97
N LEU A 166 -6.60 10.98 -2.78
CA LEU A 166 -5.68 12.12 -2.78
C LEU A 166 -5.28 12.45 -4.21
N ASP A 167 -5.67 13.62 -4.72
CA ASP A 167 -5.08 14.18 -5.93
C ASP A 167 -3.72 14.81 -5.55
N THR A 168 -2.64 14.14 -5.96
CA THR A 168 -1.27 14.55 -5.62
C THR A 168 -0.73 15.66 -6.53
N VAL A 169 -1.44 15.99 -7.62
CA VAL A 169 -1.08 17.06 -8.55
C VAL A 169 -1.68 18.38 -8.08
N ASN A 170 -2.98 18.35 -7.76
CA ASN A 170 -3.72 19.53 -7.31
C ASN A 170 -3.72 19.69 -5.78
N LEU A 171 -3.17 18.73 -5.05
CA LEU A 171 -3.16 18.66 -3.58
C LEU A 171 -4.57 18.87 -3.01
N VAL A 172 -5.51 18.01 -3.42
CA VAL A 172 -6.89 18.04 -2.94
C VAL A 172 -7.42 16.65 -2.62
N TRP A 173 -8.11 16.54 -1.49
CA TRP A 173 -8.87 15.36 -1.10
C TRP A 173 -10.20 15.30 -1.85
N ASN A 174 -10.47 14.14 -2.45
CA ASN A 174 -11.74 13.80 -3.05
C ASN A 174 -12.31 12.56 -2.36
N VAL A 175 -13.63 12.42 -2.40
CA VAL A 175 -14.34 11.22 -1.92
C VAL A 175 -14.66 10.35 -3.12
N GLY A 176 -14.26 9.08 -3.09
CA GLY A 176 -14.66 8.10 -4.07
C GLY A 176 -16.07 7.56 -3.80
N SER A 177 -16.68 6.91 -4.79
CA SER A 177 -18.03 6.40 -4.64
C SER A 177 -18.11 5.31 -3.57
N PRO A 178 -19.05 5.40 -2.61
CA PRO A 178 -19.32 4.33 -1.65
C PRO A 178 -20.28 3.26 -2.20
N VAL A 179 -20.84 3.46 -3.41
CA VAL A 179 -21.88 2.59 -3.97
C VAL A 179 -21.28 1.21 -4.24
N ASN A 180 -21.88 0.18 -3.63
CA ASN A 180 -21.41 -1.21 -3.65
C ASN A 180 -19.99 -1.40 -3.09
N ALA A 181 -19.49 -0.43 -2.32
CA ALA A 181 -18.21 -0.56 -1.67
C ALA A 181 -18.21 -1.77 -0.73
N PRO A 182 -17.05 -2.44 -0.56
CA PRO A 182 -16.95 -3.55 0.36
C PRO A 182 -17.18 -3.13 1.80
N LEU A 183 -17.49 -4.10 2.67
CA LEU A 183 -17.42 -3.88 4.11
C LEU A 183 -15.98 -3.48 4.56
N PRO A 184 -15.85 -2.73 5.67
CA PRO A 184 -14.58 -2.37 6.26
C PRO A 184 -13.62 -3.56 6.38
N ARG A 185 -12.35 -3.32 6.06
CA ARG A 185 -11.29 -4.31 6.04
C ARG A 185 -9.91 -3.70 6.25
N PHE A 186 -8.97 -4.52 6.66
CA PHE A 186 -7.58 -4.14 6.87
C PHE A 186 -6.66 -5.32 6.52
N LEU A 187 -5.36 -5.07 6.35
CA LEU A 187 -4.34 -6.07 5.99
C LEU A 187 -4.65 -6.85 4.69
N TYR A 188 -5.40 -6.22 3.79
CA TYR A 188 -5.67 -6.68 2.42
C TYR A 188 -4.61 -6.16 1.45
N THR A 189 -4.66 -6.59 0.18
CA THR A 189 -3.83 -6.02 -0.90
C THR A 189 -4.67 -5.30 -1.95
N ALA A 190 -4.12 -4.24 -2.54
CA ALA A 190 -4.71 -3.48 -3.63
C ALA A 190 -3.78 -3.49 -4.84
N THR A 191 -4.27 -3.88 -6.02
CA THR A 191 -3.44 -3.96 -7.24
C THR A 191 -4.17 -3.35 -8.43
N LEU A 192 -3.50 -2.43 -9.13
CA LEU A 192 -4.04 -1.82 -10.35
C LEU A 192 -3.86 -2.74 -11.55
N VAL A 193 -4.94 -2.99 -12.30
CA VAL A 193 -4.93 -3.71 -13.57
C VAL A 193 -5.79 -2.94 -14.57
N ASN A 194 -5.18 -2.38 -15.61
CA ASN A 194 -5.88 -1.71 -16.72
C ASN A 194 -6.97 -0.69 -16.28
N GLY A 195 -6.68 0.14 -15.27
CA GLY A 195 -7.63 1.14 -14.76
C GLY A 195 -8.64 0.64 -13.72
N VAL A 196 -8.58 -0.65 -13.37
CA VAL A 196 -9.40 -1.26 -12.32
C VAL A 196 -8.51 -1.66 -11.14
N ILE A 197 -8.92 -1.33 -9.92
CA ILE A 197 -8.21 -1.70 -8.69
C ILE A 197 -8.82 -2.98 -8.12
N TYR A 198 -7.99 -3.99 -7.91
CA TYR A 198 -8.35 -5.29 -7.35
C TYR A 198 -8.02 -5.29 -5.86
N TYR A 199 -9.02 -5.47 -5.01
CA TYR A 199 -8.89 -5.57 -3.56
C TYR A 199 -9.06 -7.02 -3.12
N ILE A 200 -7.98 -7.64 -2.63
CA ILE A 200 -7.89 -9.08 -2.37
C ILE A 200 -7.54 -9.37 -0.91
N GLY A 201 -8.30 -10.28 -0.29
CA GLY A 201 -8.07 -10.77 1.06
C GLY A 201 -8.26 -9.71 2.16
N GLY A 202 -7.53 -9.90 3.26
CA GLY A 202 -7.60 -9.09 4.48
C GLY A 202 -8.57 -9.64 5.51
N VAL A 203 -8.75 -8.86 6.58
CA VAL A 203 -9.64 -9.18 7.71
C VAL A 203 -10.77 -8.16 7.76
N ARG A 204 -11.95 -8.62 8.18
CA ARG A 204 -13.09 -7.77 8.57
C ARG A 204 -13.49 -8.13 9.99
N LYS A 205 -14.08 -7.20 10.72
CA LYS A 205 -14.71 -7.50 12.03
C LYS A 205 -16.22 -7.50 11.90
N SER A 206 -16.88 -8.46 12.55
CA SER A 206 -18.34 -8.43 12.68
C SER A 206 -18.74 -7.31 13.61
N ALA A 207 -19.70 -6.50 13.16
CA ALA A 207 -20.32 -5.44 13.95
C ALA A 207 -21.11 -5.98 15.16
N VAL A 208 -21.41 -7.28 15.19
CA VAL A 208 -22.28 -7.89 16.22
C VAL A 208 -21.50 -8.72 17.23
N SER A 209 -20.49 -9.48 16.79
CA SER A 209 -19.84 -10.50 17.62
C SER A 209 -18.43 -10.13 18.09
N ASN A 210 -17.87 -8.99 17.68
CA ASN A 210 -16.47 -8.62 17.88
C ASN A 210 -15.44 -9.65 17.36
N ILE A 211 -15.90 -10.63 16.57
CA ILE A 211 -15.05 -11.65 15.94
C ILE A 211 -14.50 -11.10 14.62
N SER A 212 -13.23 -11.35 14.38
CA SER A 212 -12.56 -11.09 13.10
C SER A 212 -12.73 -12.26 12.14
N TYR A 213 -13.04 -11.96 10.88
CA TYR A 213 -13.24 -12.92 9.79
C TYR A 213 -12.29 -12.59 8.65
N SER A 214 -11.66 -13.62 8.08
CA SER A 214 -10.93 -13.43 6.83
C SER A 214 -11.86 -13.23 5.66
N VAL A 215 -11.46 -12.36 4.75
CA VAL A 215 -12.10 -12.24 3.44
C VAL A 215 -11.72 -13.44 2.58
N LEU A 216 -12.72 -14.10 2.00
CA LEU A 216 -12.51 -15.20 1.08
C LEU A 216 -11.75 -14.75 -0.17
N MET A 217 -10.78 -15.55 -0.61
CA MET A 217 -9.99 -15.26 -1.83
C MET A 217 -10.80 -15.49 -3.12
N SER A 218 -11.98 -16.11 -3.02
CA SER A 218 -12.98 -16.17 -4.08
C SER A 218 -13.65 -14.82 -4.33
N ASN A 219 -13.63 -13.90 -3.37
CA ASN A 219 -14.40 -12.66 -3.42
C ASN A 219 -13.47 -11.48 -3.68
N ILE A 220 -13.34 -11.11 -4.95
CA ILE A 220 -12.48 -10.01 -5.39
C ILE A 220 -13.33 -8.78 -5.62
N TYR A 221 -13.06 -7.73 -4.86
CA TYR A 221 -13.71 -6.44 -5.06
C TYR A 221 -12.91 -5.65 -6.08
N LEU A 222 -13.62 -5.12 -7.08
CA LEU A 222 -13.06 -4.37 -8.18
C LEU A 222 -13.58 -2.95 -8.10
N TYR A 223 -12.69 -1.98 -8.19
CA TYR A 223 -13.06 -0.58 -8.33
C TYR A 223 -12.61 -0.07 -9.70
N ASP A 224 -13.56 0.26 -10.56
CA ASP A 224 -13.31 0.87 -11.86
C ASP A 224 -13.14 2.38 -11.68
N ILE A 225 -11.95 2.87 -12.01
CA ILE A 225 -11.59 4.28 -11.83
C ILE A 225 -12.35 5.18 -12.81
N ALA A 226 -12.60 4.72 -14.03
CA ALA A 226 -13.24 5.53 -15.07
C ALA A 226 -14.72 5.73 -14.78
N THR A 227 -15.40 4.70 -14.29
CA THR A 227 -16.82 4.77 -13.94
C THR A 227 -17.07 5.18 -12.49
N ASN A 228 -16.05 5.20 -11.63
CA ASN A 228 -16.15 5.48 -10.20
C ASN A 228 -17.17 4.53 -9.51
N THR A 229 -17.05 3.23 -9.77
CA THR A 229 -17.98 2.22 -9.24
C THR A 229 -17.28 0.97 -8.74
N TRP A 230 -17.84 0.40 -7.68
CA TRP A 230 -17.44 -0.91 -7.18
C TRP A 230 -18.25 -2.04 -7.81
N SER A 231 -17.60 -3.19 -7.97
CA SER A 231 -18.25 -4.46 -8.28
C SER A 231 -17.58 -5.60 -7.50
N LEU A 232 -18.32 -6.69 -7.30
CA LEU A 232 -17.80 -7.93 -6.71
C LEU A 232 -17.67 -8.97 -7.82
N LYS A 233 -16.47 -9.55 -7.94
CA LYS A 233 -16.24 -10.75 -8.73
C LYS A 233 -16.11 -11.95 -7.79
N GLU A 234 -17.07 -12.85 -7.88
CA GLU A 234 -17.01 -14.15 -7.22
C GLU A 234 -16.35 -15.18 -8.15
N ILE A 235 -15.30 -15.82 -7.65
CA ILE A 235 -14.54 -16.85 -8.34
C ILE A 235 -14.98 -18.21 -7.82
N THR A 236 -15.39 -19.07 -8.74
CA THR A 236 -15.91 -20.41 -8.44
C THR A 236 -15.04 -21.54 -9.00
N VAL A 237 -13.96 -21.20 -9.72
CA VAL A 237 -13.10 -22.15 -10.44
C VAL A 237 -11.61 -21.90 -10.18
N GLY A 238 -10.81 -22.95 -10.40
CA GLY A 238 -9.36 -22.90 -10.20
C GLY A 238 -8.93 -23.26 -8.77
N ASN A 239 -7.63 -23.16 -8.53
CA ASN A 239 -7.02 -23.47 -7.24
C ASN A 239 -7.12 -22.25 -6.30
N ILE A 240 -8.34 -21.96 -5.84
CA ILE A 240 -8.60 -20.81 -4.97
C ILE A 240 -7.76 -20.93 -3.69
N PRO A 241 -6.88 -19.95 -3.39
CA PRO A 241 -6.03 -19.99 -2.21
C PRO A 241 -6.84 -19.82 -0.92
N GLU A 242 -6.27 -20.24 0.21
CA GLU A 242 -6.86 -19.98 1.52
C GLU A 242 -7.00 -18.47 1.80
N PRO A 243 -8.07 -18.06 2.51
CA PRO A 243 -8.21 -16.70 3.04
C PRO A 243 -6.95 -16.25 3.78
N ARG A 244 -6.52 -15.01 3.55
CA ARG A 244 -5.27 -14.51 4.12
C ARG A 244 -5.24 -13.01 4.36
N PHE A 245 -4.40 -12.61 5.31
CA PHE A 245 -4.10 -11.21 5.61
C PHE A 245 -2.59 -10.97 5.82
N GLY A 246 -2.17 -9.72 5.70
CA GLY A 246 -0.76 -9.30 5.83
C GLY A 246 0.17 -9.92 4.77
N HIS A 247 -0.43 -10.37 3.67
CA HIS A 247 0.24 -10.82 2.46
C HIS A 247 0.60 -9.62 1.58
N SER A 248 1.43 -9.85 0.57
CA SER A 248 1.72 -8.85 -0.47
C SER A 248 1.18 -9.32 -1.82
N ALA A 249 1.02 -8.39 -2.76
CA ALA A 249 0.62 -8.67 -4.12
C ALA A 249 1.41 -7.82 -5.13
N VAL A 250 1.67 -8.38 -6.30
CA VAL A 250 2.21 -7.66 -7.47
C VAL A 250 1.48 -8.10 -8.73
N LEU A 251 1.29 -7.17 -9.67
CA LEU A 251 0.89 -7.52 -11.03
C LEU A 251 2.12 -7.95 -11.83
N VAL A 252 2.10 -9.13 -12.47
CA VAL A 252 3.15 -9.61 -13.37
C VAL A 252 2.51 -10.10 -14.67
N GLY A 253 2.77 -9.38 -15.77
CA GLY A 253 1.98 -9.53 -16.99
C GLY A 253 0.48 -9.35 -16.68
N ASP A 254 -0.34 -10.32 -17.09
CA ASP A 254 -1.79 -10.35 -16.85
C ASP A 254 -2.16 -11.18 -15.60
N LYS A 255 -1.25 -11.33 -14.64
CA LYS A 255 -1.50 -12.13 -13.43
C LYS A 255 -1.19 -11.34 -12.17
N ILE A 256 -2.12 -11.33 -11.23
CA ILE A 256 -1.84 -10.86 -9.87
C ILE A 256 -1.22 -12.02 -9.09
N CYS A 257 0.03 -11.85 -8.67
CA CYS A 257 0.72 -12.77 -7.78
C CYS A 257 0.53 -12.33 -6.33
N ILE A 258 -0.09 -13.18 -5.50
CA ILE A 258 -0.13 -13.00 -4.05
C ILE A 258 0.94 -13.84 -3.37
N TYR A 259 1.52 -13.33 -2.29
CA TYR A 259 2.60 -14.00 -1.57
C TYR A 259 2.49 -13.89 -0.05
N GLY A 260 2.66 -15.02 0.64
CA GLY A 260 2.66 -15.15 2.08
C GLY A 260 1.29 -14.89 2.72
N GLY A 261 1.32 -14.32 3.92
CA GLY A 261 0.17 -14.03 4.77
C GLY A 261 -0.16 -15.14 5.75
N LEU A 262 -1.06 -14.81 6.67
CA LEU A 262 -1.63 -15.75 7.64
C LEU A 262 -3.09 -16.02 7.33
N ASN A 263 -3.51 -17.24 7.62
CA ASN A 263 -4.90 -17.64 7.68
C ASN A 263 -5.30 -17.80 9.16
N PRO A 264 -6.24 -16.97 9.68
CA PRO A 264 -6.74 -17.07 11.05
C PRO A 264 -7.69 -18.28 11.14
N ASN A 265 -7.12 -19.47 11.27
CA ASN A 265 -7.87 -20.72 11.47
C ASN A 265 -8.26 -20.93 12.95
N GLY A 266 -8.93 -19.96 13.56
CA GLY A 266 -9.34 -20.03 14.96
C GLY A 266 -8.18 -19.78 15.94
N VAL A 267 -7.88 -20.73 16.84
CA VAL A 267 -7.08 -20.52 18.07
C VAL A 267 -5.62 -20.08 17.80
N VAL A 268 -5.05 -20.39 16.64
CA VAL A 268 -3.68 -19.99 16.28
C VAL A 268 -3.59 -19.61 14.80
N ASP A 269 -3.06 -18.42 14.51
CA ASP A 269 -2.77 -17.99 13.14
C ASP A 269 -1.72 -18.90 12.48
N ALA A 270 -2.11 -19.57 11.40
CA ALA A 270 -1.23 -20.44 10.62
C ALA A 270 -0.82 -19.79 9.29
N PRO A 271 0.33 -20.16 8.71
CA PRO A 271 0.68 -19.77 7.34
C PRO A 271 -0.45 -20.10 6.35
N ALA A 272 -0.84 -19.13 5.53
CA ALA A 272 -1.87 -19.35 4.50
C ALA A 272 -1.34 -20.20 3.34
N MET A 273 -2.12 -21.18 2.88
CA MET A 273 -1.73 -22.07 1.80
C MET A 273 -2.52 -21.85 0.48
N PRO A 274 -1.90 -22.05 -0.69
CA PRO A 274 -0.45 -22.12 -0.90
C PRO A 274 0.23 -20.77 -0.58
N THR A 275 1.52 -20.79 -0.26
CA THR A 275 2.30 -19.57 0.07
C THR A 275 2.29 -18.55 -1.08
N ILE A 276 2.27 -19.03 -2.33
CA ILE A 276 2.18 -18.22 -3.54
C ILE A 276 1.01 -18.70 -4.41
N ALA A 277 0.24 -17.78 -4.95
CA ALA A 277 -0.83 -18.06 -5.90
C ALA A 277 -0.92 -16.96 -6.96
N LEU A 278 -1.38 -17.32 -8.15
CA LEU A 278 -1.55 -16.43 -9.29
C LEU A 278 -3.02 -16.36 -9.70
N LEU A 279 -3.57 -15.16 -9.75
CA LEU A 279 -4.86 -14.89 -10.37
C LEU A 279 -4.63 -14.38 -11.78
N ASP A 280 -5.10 -15.11 -12.78
CA ASP A 280 -5.16 -14.61 -14.15
C ASP A 280 -6.29 -13.58 -14.26
N THR A 281 -5.96 -12.33 -14.63
CA THR A 281 -6.92 -11.21 -14.58
C THR A 281 -7.89 -11.20 -15.75
N ASN A 282 -7.58 -11.94 -16.83
CA ASN A 282 -8.44 -12.09 -17.99
C ASN A 282 -9.52 -13.17 -17.74
N THR A 283 -9.11 -14.28 -17.13
CA THR A 283 -9.99 -15.45 -16.91
C THR A 283 -10.58 -15.54 -15.51
N PHE A 284 -10.00 -14.80 -14.54
CA PHE A 284 -10.29 -14.90 -13.10
C PHE A 284 -10.10 -16.31 -12.53
N ILE A 285 -9.11 -17.05 -13.06
CA ILE A 285 -8.76 -18.39 -12.59
C ILE A 285 -7.54 -18.29 -11.68
N TRP A 286 -7.67 -18.83 -10.47
CA TRP A 286 -6.54 -19.01 -9.56
C TRP A 286 -5.73 -20.25 -9.94
N SER A 287 -4.40 -20.12 -9.85
CA SER A 287 -3.45 -21.21 -10.05
C SER A 287 -2.30 -21.15 -9.05
N THR A 288 -1.68 -22.29 -8.80
CA THR A 288 -0.46 -22.39 -7.98
C THR A 288 0.73 -22.58 -8.94
N PRO A 289 1.69 -21.64 -8.97
CA PRO A 289 2.83 -21.78 -9.87
C PRO A 289 3.74 -22.93 -9.43
N GLN A 290 4.39 -23.56 -10.41
CA GLN A 290 5.50 -24.48 -10.14
C GLN A 290 6.74 -23.66 -9.80
N LEU A 291 7.43 -24.03 -8.72
CA LEU A 291 8.57 -23.29 -8.20
C LEU A 291 9.87 -24.07 -8.40
N GLU A 292 10.93 -23.35 -8.77
CA GLU A 292 12.28 -23.89 -8.90
C GLU A 292 13.25 -23.05 -8.07
N ASN A 293 13.83 -23.61 -7.01
CA ASN A 293 14.89 -22.93 -6.27
C ASN A 293 16.20 -22.99 -7.09
N ILE A 294 16.80 -21.82 -7.32
CA ILE A 294 18.05 -21.68 -8.08
C ILE A 294 19.19 -21.08 -7.25
N ASN A 295 19.10 -21.12 -5.90
CA ASN A 295 20.17 -20.63 -5.04
C ASN A 295 21.50 -21.34 -5.30
N THR A 296 22.59 -20.57 -5.24
CA THR A 296 23.96 -21.06 -5.37
C THR A 296 24.80 -20.56 -4.18
N PRO A 297 25.24 -21.45 -3.26
CA PRO A 297 24.98 -22.89 -3.20
C PRO A 297 23.49 -23.21 -2.95
N LYS A 298 23.07 -24.43 -3.30
CA LYS A 298 21.70 -24.90 -3.05
C LYS A 298 21.38 -24.83 -1.56
N LEU A 299 20.17 -24.39 -1.25
CA LEU A 299 19.71 -24.36 0.14
C LEU A 299 19.48 -25.78 0.66
N ILE A 300 19.64 -25.94 1.97
CA ILE A 300 19.27 -27.18 2.67
C ILE A 300 17.74 -27.34 2.65
N ASP A 301 17.01 -26.23 2.85
CA ASP A 301 15.56 -26.17 2.71
C ASP A 301 15.19 -25.43 1.42
N ASN A 302 14.55 -26.15 0.49
CA ASN A 302 14.10 -25.64 -0.80
C ASN A 302 12.64 -25.19 -0.77
N ASN A 303 12.01 -25.07 0.40
CA ASN A 303 10.70 -24.47 0.52
C ASN A 303 10.80 -22.95 0.50
N VAL A 304 9.85 -22.33 -0.18
CA VAL A 304 9.65 -20.89 -0.10
C VAL A 304 9.18 -20.54 1.31
N PRO A 305 9.79 -19.54 1.98
CA PRO A 305 9.44 -19.23 3.35
C PRO A 305 8.03 -18.64 3.44
N ASN A 306 7.35 -18.95 4.53
CA ASN A 306 6.07 -18.32 4.80
C ASN A 306 6.30 -16.95 5.48
N LEU A 307 6.04 -15.86 4.76
CA LEU A 307 6.25 -14.49 5.25
C LEU A 307 4.94 -13.74 5.54
N LEU A 308 5.00 -12.78 6.47
CA LEU A 308 3.91 -11.87 6.85
C LEU A 308 4.46 -10.44 7.02
N TYR A 309 3.66 -9.42 6.71
CA TYR A 309 4.02 -7.99 6.89
C TYR A 309 5.29 -7.56 6.14
N HIS A 310 5.60 -8.29 5.07
CA HIS A 310 6.65 -7.98 4.12
C HIS A 310 6.11 -7.06 3.03
N THR A 311 7.01 -6.47 2.25
CA THR A 311 6.65 -5.76 1.01
C THR A 311 7.13 -6.58 -0.18
N ALA A 312 6.34 -6.58 -1.26
CA ALA A 312 6.75 -7.10 -2.56
C ALA A 312 6.66 -5.99 -3.60
N THR A 313 7.62 -5.95 -4.51
CA THR A 313 7.62 -4.98 -5.60
C THR A 313 8.12 -5.66 -6.87
N LEU A 314 7.42 -5.47 -7.98
CA LEU A 314 7.89 -5.94 -9.28
C LEU A 314 8.99 -5.00 -9.78
N ILE A 315 10.14 -5.55 -10.12
CA ILE A 315 11.25 -4.86 -10.77
C ILE A 315 11.56 -5.55 -12.10
N TYR A 316 12.05 -4.80 -13.09
CA TYR A 316 12.38 -5.32 -14.42
C TYR A 316 11.23 -6.08 -15.12
N ASP A 317 9.98 -5.76 -14.80
CA ASP A 317 8.74 -6.33 -15.34
C ASP A 317 8.48 -7.82 -15.05
N ASN A 318 9.45 -8.56 -14.53
CA ASN A 318 9.32 -10.00 -14.30
C ASN A 318 9.94 -10.53 -13.00
N LEU A 319 10.64 -9.68 -12.22
CA LEU A 319 11.21 -10.07 -10.94
C LEU A 319 10.37 -9.49 -9.80
N MET A 320 9.70 -10.33 -9.02
CA MET A 320 9.13 -9.90 -7.75
C MET A 320 10.22 -9.90 -6.70
N PHE A 321 10.51 -8.73 -6.15
CA PHE A 321 11.46 -8.53 -5.07
C PHE A 321 10.72 -8.40 -3.74
N VAL A 322 10.90 -9.38 -2.85
CA VAL A 322 10.27 -9.45 -1.54
C VAL A 322 11.27 -9.12 -0.45
N THR A 323 10.91 -8.14 0.37
CA THR A 323 11.80 -7.59 1.40
C THR A 323 11.14 -7.53 2.78
N PHE A 324 11.95 -7.77 3.81
CA PHE A 324 11.57 -7.64 5.22
C PHE A 324 10.39 -8.55 5.61
N GLY A 325 9.68 -8.25 6.70
CA GLY A 325 8.58 -9.05 7.23
C GLY A 325 9.02 -10.08 8.28
N ASN A 326 8.07 -10.90 8.73
CA ASN A 326 8.27 -11.96 9.72
C ASN A 326 8.06 -13.35 9.10
N LEU A 327 8.85 -14.32 9.57
CA LEU A 327 8.66 -15.73 9.29
C LEU A 327 7.49 -16.27 10.12
N THR A 328 6.57 -16.96 9.46
CA THR A 328 5.31 -17.45 10.07
C THR A 328 5.35 -18.92 10.44
N ALA A 329 6.41 -19.64 10.05
CA ALA A 329 6.60 -21.07 10.32
C ALA A 329 6.97 -21.40 11.79
N TYR A 330 7.20 -20.39 12.63
CA TYR A 330 7.60 -20.55 14.03
C TYR A 330 6.52 -20.06 14.99
N SER A 331 6.43 -20.72 16.15
CA SER A 331 5.58 -20.31 17.28
C SER A 331 5.90 -18.89 17.73
N LEU A 332 4.94 -18.22 18.38
CA LEU A 332 5.16 -16.91 18.98
C LEU A 332 6.34 -16.97 20.00
N PRO A 333 7.26 -15.98 20.00
CA PRO A 333 7.32 -14.79 19.15
C PRO A 333 7.83 -15.09 17.73
N ARG A 334 7.21 -14.49 16.71
CA ARG A 334 7.60 -14.69 15.31
C ARG A 334 9.00 -14.13 15.04
N THR A 335 9.84 -14.89 14.36
CA THR A 335 11.20 -14.48 13.97
C THR A 335 11.19 -13.52 12.79
N ILE A 336 11.97 -12.44 12.84
CA ILE A 336 12.06 -11.50 11.72
C ILE A 336 12.86 -12.10 10.55
N ASN A 337 12.39 -11.84 9.33
CA ASN A 337 13.08 -12.18 8.10
C ASN A 337 14.35 -11.34 7.90
N ARG A 338 15.48 -12.02 7.68
CA ARG A 338 16.80 -11.42 7.41
C ARG A 338 17.28 -11.59 5.98
N TYR A 339 16.45 -12.15 5.10
CA TYR A 339 16.77 -12.37 3.71
C TYR A 339 15.85 -11.54 2.82
N TYR A 340 16.30 -11.31 1.59
CA TYR A 340 15.42 -10.91 0.51
C TYR A 340 15.13 -12.11 -0.39
N TYR A 341 13.94 -12.17 -0.96
CA TYR A 341 13.51 -13.25 -1.84
C TYR A 341 13.16 -12.68 -3.20
N ILE A 342 13.69 -13.29 -4.25
CA ILE A 342 13.48 -12.87 -5.64
C ILE A 342 12.76 -14.01 -6.33
N PHE A 343 11.67 -13.70 -7.02
CA PHE A 343 10.93 -14.64 -7.86
C PHE A 343 10.95 -14.13 -9.30
N ASN A 344 11.47 -14.96 -10.21
CA ASN A 344 11.55 -14.68 -11.64
C ASN A 344 10.42 -15.40 -12.38
N PHE A 345 9.51 -14.61 -12.96
CA PHE A 345 8.36 -15.09 -13.73
C PHE A 345 8.63 -15.22 -15.24
N GLY A 346 9.88 -15.01 -15.69
CA GLY A 346 10.27 -15.09 -17.09
C GLY A 346 10.42 -16.51 -17.65
N GLN A 347 10.19 -17.55 -16.84
CA GLN A 347 10.36 -18.96 -17.22
C GLN A 347 9.07 -19.75 -16.97
N PRO A 348 8.88 -20.92 -17.61
CA PRO A 348 7.68 -21.75 -17.40
C PRO A 348 7.46 -22.18 -15.94
N LYS A 349 8.56 -22.44 -15.21
CA LYS A 349 8.57 -22.55 -13.76
C LYS A 349 9.03 -21.21 -13.18
N VAL A 350 8.38 -20.76 -12.12
CA VAL A 350 8.83 -19.56 -11.40
C VAL A 350 10.11 -19.93 -10.67
N GLN A 351 11.22 -19.38 -11.14
CA GLN A 351 12.51 -19.55 -10.48
C GLN A 351 12.57 -18.62 -9.28
N TRP A 352 13.15 -19.06 -8.18
CA TRP A 352 13.31 -18.22 -7.02
C TRP A 352 14.64 -18.47 -6.30
N PHE A 353 15.12 -17.44 -5.63
CA PHE A 353 16.28 -17.53 -4.77
C PHE A 353 16.20 -16.51 -3.63
N ARG A 354 16.93 -16.78 -2.56
CA ARG A 354 17.13 -15.83 -1.46
C ARG A 354 18.51 -15.18 -1.52
N ILE A 355 18.63 -13.94 -1.06
CA ILE A 355 19.88 -13.20 -0.91
C ILE A 355 19.97 -12.68 0.53
N GLU A 356 21.17 -12.67 1.12
CA GLU A 356 21.39 -11.97 2.39
C GLU A 356 21.32 -10.44 2.18
N GLN A 357 20.91 -9.69 3.20
CA GLN A 357 20.73 -8.23 3.08
C GLN A 357 22.03 -7.47 2.76
N ASN A 358 23.19 -8.02 3.09
CA ASN A 358 24.54 -7.52 2.80
C ASN A 358 25.07 -7.92 1.41
N ASP A 359 24.44 -8.87 0.74
CA ASP A 359 24.91 -9.40 -0.55
C ASP A 359 24.37 -8.62 -1.76
N ILE A 360 23.31 -7.83 -1.57
CA ILE A 360 22.80 -6.95 -2.62
C ILE A 360 23.81 -5.83 -2.91
N GLY A 361 24.13 -5.61 -4.19
CA GLY A 361 25.16 -4.64 -4.56
C GLY A 361 26.59 -5.09 -4.30
N ASN A 362 26.81 -6.34 -3.90
CA ASN A 362 28.12 -6.94 -3.79
C ASN A 362 28.43 -7.75 -5.07
N PRO A 363 29.36 -7.30 -5.93
CA PRO A 363 29.71 -8.01 -7.16
C PRO A 363 30.27 -9.42 -6.94
N ASN A 364 30.76 -9.71 -5.73
CA ASN A 364 31.30 -11.01 -5.35
C ASN A 364 30.24 -11.94 -4.73
N ALA A 365 29.02 -11.46 -4.49
CA ALA A 365 27.94 -12.30 -3.99
C ALA A 365 27.46 -13.27 -5.08
N ASN A 366 27.16 -14.50 -4.69
CA ASN A 366 26.65 -15.54 -5.60
C ASN A 366 25.16 -15.32 -5.90
N ILE A 367 24.85 -14.27 -6.66
CA ILE A 367 23.49 -13.97 -7.13
C ILE A 367 23.23 -14.76 -8.42
N PRO A 368 22.30 -15.74 -8.42
CA PRO A 368 22.09 -16.65 -9.56
C PRO A 368 21.63 -15.97 -10.86
N ILE A 369 20.99 -14.80 -10.74
CA ILE A 369 20.50 -14.02 -11.88
C ILE A 369 21.05 -12.61 -11.76
N ASN A 370 21.96 -12.24 -12.66
CA ASN A 370 22.26 -10.85 -12.93
C ASN A 370 21.45 -10.43 -14.16
N PRO A 371 20.31 -9.74 -14.02
CA PRO A 371 19.55 -9.28 -15.17
C PRO A 371 20.35 -8.18 -15.86
N LYS A 372 21.30 -8.55 -16.73
CA LYS A 372 21.79 -7.63 -17.75
C LYS A 372 20.56 -7.22 -18.54
N THR A 373 20.29 -5.92 -18.56
CA THR A 373 19.20 -5.21 -19.27
C THR A 373 18.52 -6.04 -20.35
N PRO A 374 17.18 -6.15 -20.38
CA PRO A 374 16.49 -6.94 -21.39
C PRO A 374 16.93 -6.49 -22.78
N ASN A 375 17.56 -7.40 -23.52
CA ASN A 375 17.64 -7.29 -24.96
C ASN A 375 16.22 -7.03 -25.44
N SER A 376 16.04 -5.90 -26.13
CA SER A 376 14.87 -5.55 -26.92
C SER A 376 14.25 -6.83 -27.51
N ILE A 377 13.12 -7.25 -26.97
CA ILE A 377 12.18 -8.07 -27.74
C ILE A 377 11.68 -7.11 -28.81
N THR A 378 12.36 -7.08 -29.94
CA THR A 378 11.82 -6.47 -31.16
C THR A 378 10.45 -7.08 -31.38
N PRO A 379 9.37 -6.29 -31.55
CA PRO A 379 8.08 -6.81 -31.94
C PRO A 379 8.31 -7.63 -33.21
N LYS A 380 7.99 -8.93 -33.17
CA LYS A 380 7.83 -9.70 -34.41
C LYS A 380 6.72 -9.01 -35.18
N THR A 381 7.09 -8.30 -36.24
CA THR A 381 6.19 -7.82 -37.27
C THR A 381 5.33 -9.01 -37.73
N PRO A 382 4.01 -8.84 -37.92
CA PRO A 382 3.17 -9.91 -38.46
C PRO A 382 3.73 -10.37 -39.82
N PRO A 383 3.66 -11.66 -40.16
CA PRO A 383 4.12 -12.12 -41.46
C PRO A 383 3.34 -11.40 -42.55
N SER A 384 4.07 -10.65 -43.38
CA SER A 384 3.55 -10.08 -44.63
C SER A 384 2.97 -11.22 -45.46
N THR A 385 1.70 -11.09 -45.81
CA THR A 385 1.03 -11.92 -46.80
C THR A 385 1.79 -11.85 -48.12
N THR A 386 2.45 -12.95 -48.49
CA THR A 386 2.95 -13.17 -49.84
C THR A 386 1.76 -13.40 -50.77
N SER A 387 1.37 -12.36 -51.50
CA SER A 387 0.49 -12.50 -52.66
C SER A 387 1.27 -13.19 -53.78
N SER A 388 0.85 -14.39 -54.15
CA SER A 388 1.24 -15.02 -55.41
C SER A 388 0.72 -14.18 -56.59
N GLY A 389 1.60 -13.95 -57.56
CA GLY A 389 1.32 -13.11 -58.71
C GLY A 389 0.30 -13.72 -59.67
N ASN A 390 -0.43 -12.83 -60.33
CA ASN A 390 -0.88 -13.04 -61.70
C ASN A 390 -0.60 -11.76 -62.49
N ALA A 391 0.12 -11.94 -63.59
CA ALA A 391 0.54 -10.89 -64.50
C ALA A 391 -0.62 -10.45 -65.41
N ALA A 392 -0.76 -9.13 -65.61
CA ALA A 392 -1.20 -8.55 -66.87
C ALA A 392 -0.89 -7.04 -66.91
N ASN A 393 0.06 -6.67 -67.76
CA ASN A 393 -0.02 -5.60 -68.76
C ASN A 393 -0.68 -4.26 -68.36
N THR A 394 0.10 -3.18 -68.25
CA THR A 394 0.29 -2.18 -69.34
C THR A 394 1.06 -0.93 -68.89
N SER A 395 2.05 -0.57 -69.71
CA SER A 395 2.56 0.76 -70.08
C SER A 395 2.31 2.01 -69.23
N ALA A 396 3.41 2.68 -68.86
CA ALA A 396 3.79 4.07 -69.23
C ALA A 396 4.61 4.69 -68.07
N LYS A 397 5.95 4.77 -68.17
CA LYS A 397 6.74 5.85 -68.81
C LYS A 397 6.53 7.23 -68.17
N SER A 398 7.49 7.68 -67.34
CA SER A 398 8.29 8.91 -67.48
C SER A 398 8.90 9.35 -66.12
N THR A 399 10.24 9.28 -66.00
CA THR A 399 11.22 10.41 -65.85
C THR A 399 11.19 11.12 -64.48
N ALA A 400 12.16 10.87 -63.58
CA ALA A 400 13.45 11.60 -63.45
C ALA A 400 13.24 13.08 -63.04
N ALA A 401 13.37 13.42 -61.74
CA ALA A 401 14.57 13.97 -61.05
C ALA A 401 14.74 15.51 -61.23
N PRO A 402 15.61 16.21 -60.48
CA PRO A 402 15.69 16.35 -59.01
C PRO A 402 15.85 17.83 -58.55
N ALA A 403 15.88 18.03 -57.22
CA ALA A 403 16.59 19.09 -56.45
C ALA A 403 16.22 20.58 -56.62
N THR A 404 15.96 21.30 -55.51
CA THR A 404 16.91 22.22 -54.83
C THR A 404 16.26 23.13 -53.77
N SER A 405 17.04 23.30 -52.70
CA SER A 405 17.19 24.29 -51.62
C SER A 405 16.37 25.61 -51.50
N SER A 406 16.44 26.12 -50.25
CA SER A 406 16.11 27.46 -49.69
C SER A 406 14.66 27.58 -49.18
N SER A 407 14.34 28.21 -48.04
CA SER A 407 15.02 29.19 -47.20
C SER A 407 14.38 29.23 -45.79
N ASP A 408 15.12 29.80 -44.83
CA ASP A 408 14.72 30.14 -43.46
C ASP A 408 13.36 30.87 -43.32
N GLN A 409 12.59 30.53 -42.27
CA GLN A 409 11.76 31.51 -41.58
C GLN A 409 11.58 31.17 -40.09
N LYS A 410 12.18 32.01 -39.24
CA LYS A 410 11.89 32.16 -37.80
C LYS A 410 10.46 32.69 -37.60
N SER A 411 9.73 32.11 -36.65
CA SER A 411 8.48 32.62 -36.06
C SER A 411 8.58 32.37 -34.55
N LEU A 412 9.21 33.27 -33.78
CA LEU A 412 8.59 34.31 -32.94
C LEU A 412 7.46 33.80 -32.02
N GLY A 413 7.74 33.83 -30.72
CA GLY A 413 6.90 33.31 -29.66
C GLY A 413 5.70 34.18 -29.30
N ASN A 414 4.71 33.54 -28.66
CA ASN A 414 3.55 34.20 -28.06
C ASN A 414 3.83 34.62 -26.61
N PRO A 415 3.29 35.77 -26.15
CA PRO A 415 3.56 36.32 -24.82
C PRO A 415 2.74 35.63 -23.72
N VAL A 416 3.38 35.43 -22.56
CA VAL A 416 2.74 35.03 -21.31
C VAL A 416 2.14 36.29 -20.64
N ILE A 417 0.84 36.27 -20.38
CA ILE A 417 0.14 37.32 -19.61
C ILE A 417 0.29 37.00 -18.13
N ILE A 418 1.03 37.85 -17.41
CA ILE A 418 1.12 37.85 -15.94
C ILE A 418 0.06 38.82 -15.42
N GLY A 419 -1.04 38.29 -14.89
CA GLY A 419 -2.06 39.07 -14.18
C GLY A 419 -1.77 39.12 -12.68
N LEU A 420 -1.28 40.26 -12.20
CA LEU A 420 -1.20 40.61 -10.78
C LEU A 420 -2.58 41.08 -10.29
N SER A 421 -3.27 40.29 -9.45
CA SER A 421 -4.47 40.74 -8.74
C SER A 421 -4.13 41.19 -7.32
N ILE A 422 -3.80 42.48 -7.18
CA ILE A 422 -3.78 43.17 -5.89
C ILE A 422 -5.22 43.59 -5.60
N GLY A 423 -5.92 42.82 -4.76
CA GLY A 423 -7.34 43.11 -4.52
C GLY A 423 -8.06 42.25 -3.48
N LEU A 424 -7.37 41.67 -2.49
CA LEU A 424 -8.04 40.96 -1.38
C LEU A 424 -7.40 41.18 0.01
N ALA A 425 -6.40 42.05 0.14
CA ALA A 425 -5.71 42.28 1.41
C ALA A 425 -6.45 43.23 2.39
N ALA A 426 -7.43 44.01 1.93
CA ALA A 426 -8.12 45.00 2.77
C ALA A 426 -9.36 44.47 3.51
N ILE A 427 -9.97 43.36 3.06
CA ILE A 427 -11.18 42.80 3.69
C ILE A 427 -10.81 41.79 4.80
N GLY A 428 -9.63 41.17 4.72
CA GLY A 428 -9.17 40.17 5.71
C GLY A 428 -8.66 40.74 7.04
N LEU A 429 -8.18 41.99 7.08
CA LEU A 429 -7.64 42.59 8.32
C LEU A 429 -8.75 43.07 9.27
N GLY A 430 -9.90 43.50 8.75
CA GLY A 430 -11.03 43.96 9.58
C GLY A 430 -11.72 42.83 10.37
N THR A 431 -11.80 41.62 9.79
CA THR A 431 -12.45 40.47 10.44
C THR A 431 -11.60 39.87 11.56
N ILE A 432 -10.27 39.85 11.41
CA ILE A 432 -9.34 39.30 12.42
C ILE A 432 -9.35 40.15 13.70
N VAL A 433 -9.47 41.47 13.60
CA VAL A 433 -9.52 42.37 14.78
C VAL A 433 -10.84 42.21 15.54
N ALA A 434 -11.96 42.05 14.83
CA ALA A 434 -13.27 41.83 15.45
C ALA A 434 -13.35 40.50 16.23
N PHE A 435 -12.84 39.39 15.65
CA PHE A 435 -12.79 38.10 16.33
C PHE A 435 -11.84 38.11 17.54
N SER A 436 -10.72 38.83 17.46
CA SER A 436 -9.78 38.96 18.58
C SER A 436 -10.39 39.70 19.78
N LEU A 437 -11.23 40.72 19.54
CA LEU A 437 -11.91 41.47 20.60
C LEU A 437 -13.05 40.65 21.23
N ILE A 438 -13.81 39.88 20.44
CA ILE A 438 -14.86 38.99 20.93
C ILE A 438 -14.25 37.85 21.78
N TYR A 439 -13.14 37.26 21.32
CA TYR A 439 -12.42 36.21 22.07
C TYR A 439 -11.87 36.72 23.41
N ARG A 440 -11.35 37.96 23.45
CA ARG A 440 -10.83 38.57 24.69
C ARG A 440 -11.93 38.84 25.72
N ASN A 441 -13.14 39.20 25.29
CA ASN A 441 -14.28 39.39 26.18
C ASN A 441 -14.85 38.05 26.70
N SER A 442 -14.89 37.02 25.85
CA SER A 442 -15.31 35.67 26.26
C SER A 442 -14.39 35.08 27.34
N LYS A 443 -13.06 35.25 27.21
CA LYS A 443 -12.09 34.71 28.17
C LYS A 443 -12.06 35.45 29.50
N LYS A 444 -12.49 36.73 29.54
CA LYS A 444 -12.67 37.47 30.80
C LYS A 444 -13.85 36.95 31.63
N ASN A 445 -14.89 36.45 30.98
CA ASN A 445 -16.08 35.91 31.66
C ASN A 445 -15.92 34.46 32.15
N GLN A 446 -14.91 33.73 31.69
CA GLN A 446 -14.63 32.35 32.17
C GLN A 446 -13.73 32.29 33.41
N ASN A 447 -12.99 33.36 33.74
CA ASN A 447 -12.11 33.37 34.91
C ASN A 447 -12.78 33.90 36.20
N SER A 448 -14.09 34.12 36.19
CA SER A 448 -14.87 34.63 37.34
C SER A 448 -15.77 33.58 37.99
N ALA A 449 -15.75 32.32 37.53
CA ALA A 449 -16.68 31.28 37.96
C ALA A 449 -16.00 29.96 38.30
N THR A 450 -14.98 29.97 39.17
CA THR A 450 -14.57 28.77 39.93
C THR A 450 -13.98 29.18 41.28
N GLY A 451 -14.83 29.25 42.30
CA GLY A 451 -14.44 29.36 43.70
C GLY A 451 -15.59 28.98 44.61
N GLY A 452 -15.43 27.91 45.39
CA GLY A 452 -16.19 27.68 46.64
C GLY A 452 -17.20 26.53 46.70
N ALA A 453 -16.77 25.44 47.34
CA ALA A 453 -17.41 24.66 48.41
C ALA A 453 -18.71 23.83 48.24
N SER A 454 -18.57 22.58 48.70
CA SER A 454 -19.48 21.52 49.20
C SER A 454 -20.90 21.86 49.73
N GLY A 455 -21.87 20.96 49.47
CA GLY A 455 -23.16 20.85 50.18
C GLY A 455 -24.12 19.83 49.55
N ALA A 456 -24.95 19.16 50.36
CA ALA A 456 -25.66 17.90 50.10
C ALA A 456 -27.11 18.01 49.54
N LEU A 457 -27.72 16.84 49.27
CA LEU A 457 -29.08 16.47 48.81
C LEU A 457 -30.26 17.44 49.13
N ASP A 458 -31.24 17.58 48.21
CA ASP A 458 -32.62 17.01 48.28
C ASP A 458 -33.50 17.47 47.08
N THR A 459 -34.64 16.80 46.92
CA THR A 459 -35.65 16.73 45.87
C THR A 459 -36.66 17.90 45.79
N SER A 460 -37.36 17.95 44.64
CA SER A 460 -38.71 18.48 44.38
C SER A 460 -38.88 19.69 43.42
N THR A 461 -39.81 19.45 42.49
CA THR A 461 -40.52 20.22 41.47
C THR A 461 -40.54 21.76 41.50
N GLY A 462 -40.37 22.36 40.31
CA GLY A 462 -40.77 23.74 40.00
C GLY A 462 -40.55 24.07 38.51
N SER A 463 -41.60 23.90 37.71
CA SER A 463 -41.64 24.16 36.27
C SER A 463 -41.59 25.66 35.96
N VAL A 464 -40.65 26.07 35.10
CA VAL A 464 -40.73 27.32 34.34
C VAL A 464 -40.47 27.01 32.87
N MET A 465 -41.54 27.11 32.07
CA MET A 465 -41.52 27.01 30.62
C MET A 465 -40.90 28.27 30.01
N LEU A 466 -39.80 28.12 29.27
CA LEU A 466 -39.33 29.10 28.29
C LEU A 466 -39.49 28.49 26.90
N GLN A 467 -40.46 29.00 26.15
CA GLN A 467 -40.69 28.67 24.74
C GLN A 467 -39.48 29.11 23.90
N ILE A 468 -38.87 28.17 23.18
CA ILE A 468 -37.89 28.43 22.12
C ILE A 468 -38.59 28.19 20.77
N PRO A 469 -38.50 29.13 19.79
CA PRO A 469 -39.13 28.97 18.49
C PRO A 469 -38.55 27.77 17.72
N SER A 470 -39.43 26.94 17.17
CA SER A 470 -39.09 25.86 16.25
C SER A 470 -38.63 26.42 14.92
N ASN A 471 -37.31 26.44 14.67
CA ASN A 471 -36.68 26.26 13.35
C ASN A 471 -35.14 26.38 13.46
N LEU A 472 -34.48 25.27 13.80
CA LEU A 472 -33.07 24.99 13.47
C LEU A 472 -32.95 23.45 13.41
N GLN A 473 -33.16 22.89 12.22
CA GLN A 473 -32.87 21.48 11.96
C GLN A 473 -31.35 21.28 12.07
N HIS A 474 -30.92 20.51 13.07
CA HIS A 474 -29.61 19.89 13.08
C HIS A 474 -29.52 18.88 11.93
N SER A 475 -28.50 19.03 11.08
CA SER A 475 -28.09 18.02 10.11
C SER A 475 -27.83 16.68 10.79
N PRO A 476 -28.27 15.55 10.20
CA PRO A 476 -28.17 14.24 10.83
C PRO A 476 -26.74 13.69 10.79
N THR A 477 -26.30 13.19 11.94
CA THR A 477 -25.19 12.24 12.11
C THR A 477 -25.35 11.07 11.12
N PRO A 478 -24.29 10.58 10.44
CA PRO A 478 -24.41 9.42 9.56
C PRO A 478 -24.86 8.19 10.35
N ALA A 479 -25.99 7.62 9.95
CA ALA A 479 -26.54 6.41 10.56
C ALA A 479 -25.65 5.21 10.24
N LEU A 480 -25.21 4.49 11.27
CA LEU A 480 -24.73 3.11 11.17
C LEU A 480 -25.87 2.26 10.60
N HIS A 481 -25.75 1.85 9.34
CA HIS A 481 -26.64 0.84 8.77
C HIS A 481 -26.37 -0.51 9.44
N ARG A 482 -27.31 -0.98 10.28
CA ARG A 482 -27.30 -2.36 10.79
C ARG A 482 -27.63 -3.32 9.65
N TYR A 483 -26.65 -4.11 9.23
CA TYR A 483 -26.85 -5.29 8.40
C TYR A 483 -26.33 -6.51 9.14
N SER A 484 -27.12 -7.58 9.15
CA SER A 484 -26.78 -8.87 9.75
C SER A 484 -26.13 -9.78 8.71
N PRO A 485 -24.92 -10.32 8.99
CA PRO A 485 -24.67 -11.71 8.61
C PRO A 485 -23.80 -12.48 9.64
N GLY A 486 -24.16 -13.74 9.92
CA GLY A 486 -23.44 -14.54 10.93
C GLY A 486 -23.44 -16.06 10.73
N GLN A 487 -23.93 -16.61 9.61
CA GLN A 487 -23.95 -18.08 9.41
C GLN A 487 -23.39 -18.60 8.08
N GLU A 488 -22.95 -17.74 7.16
CA GLU A 488 -22.58 -18.20 5.80
C GLU A 488 -21.19 -18.84 5.67
N TYR A 489 -20.32 -18.73 6.68
CA TYR A 489 -18.90 -19.13 6.52
C TYR A 489 -18.68 -20.63 6.28
N TYR A 490 -19.48 -21.51 6.88
CA TYR A 490 -19.29 -22.97 6.70
C TYR A 490 -20.05 -23.50 5.48
N SER A 491 -21.25 -22.98 5.20
CA SER A 491 -22.13 -23.46 4.14
C SER A 491 -21.75 -22.97 2.74
N SER A 492 -20.93 -21.92 2.61
CA SER A 492 -20.50 -21.39 1.31
C SER A 492 -19.18 -21.97 0.78
N LEU A 493 -18.51 -22.84 1.55
CA LEU A 493 -17.27 -23.50 1.12
C LEU A 493 -17.58 -24.67 0.17
N PRO A 494 -16.82 -24.86 -0.94
CA PRO A 494 -16.88 -26.09 -1.70
C PRO A 494 -16.60 -27.31 -0.80
N LEU A 495 -17.29 -28.44 -1.01
CA LEU A 495 -17.15 -29.67 -0.19
C LEU A 495 -15.68 -30.07 0.06
N SER A 496 -14.81 -29.94 -0.94
CA SER A 496 -13.36 -30.21 -0.84
C SER A 496 -12.57 -29.31 0.14
N GLN A 497 -13.09 -28.12 0.46
CA GLN A 497 -12.54 -27.21 1.47
C GLN A 497 -13.14 -27.50 2.85
N GLN A 498 -14.41 -27.89 2.93
CA GLN A 498 -15.03 -28.37 4.17
C GLN A 498 -14.34 -29.64 4.71
N GLU A 499 -13.98 -30.58 3.83
CA GLU A 499 -13.29 -31.83 4.17
C GLU A 499 -11.86 -31.60 4.68
N ARG A 500 -11.13 -30.62 4.12
CA ARG A 500 -9.81 -30.22 4.65
C ARG A 500 -9.91 -29.52 6.00
N TYR A 501 -11.02 -28.79 6.24
CA TYR A 501 -11.30 -28.12 7.49
C TYR A 501 -11.59 -29.12 8.62
N SER A 502 -12.36 -30.17 8.35
CA SER A 502 -12.68 -31.22 9.32
C SER A 502 -11.48 -32.10 9.65
N GLN A 503 -10.64 -32.48 8.68
CA GLN A 503 -9.45 -33.33 8.91
C GLN A 503 -8.37 -32.69 9.80
N ARG A 504 -8.28 -31.35 9.89
CA ARG A 504 -7.35 -30.69 10.83
C ARG A 504 -7.89 -30.63 12.25
N SER A 505 -9.21 -30.57 12.43
CA SER A 505 -9.82 -30.57 13.78
C SER A 505 -9.77 -31.94 14.47
N SER A 506 -9.67 -33.04 13.71
CA SER A 506 -9.64 -34.40 14.25
C SER A 506 -8.26 -34.90 14.69
N ASN A 507 -7.18 -34.21 14.31
CA ASN A 507 -5.80 -34.66 14.57
C ASN A 507 -5.15 -34.05 15.82
N TYR A 508 -5.96 -33.53 16.75
CA TYR A 508 -5.45 -33.00 18.03
C TYR A 508 -6.07 -33.76 19.21
N SER A 509 -5.45 -34.89 19.57
CA SER A 509 -5.58 -35.47 20.92
C SER A 509 -4.31 -35.12 21.70
N PRO A 510 -4.41 -34.50 22.89
CA PRO A 510 -3.23 -34.24 23.71
C PRO A 510 -2.76 -35.57 24.33
N GLY A 511 -1.72 -36.16 23.76
CA GLY A 511 -1.00 -37.29 24.34
C GLY A 511 -0.01 -36.80 25.40
N SER A 512 -0.15 -37.33 26.61
CA SER A 512 0.76 -37.17 27.73
C SER A 512 2.08 -37.90 27.47
N GLU A 513 3.20 -37.18 27.42
CA GLU A 513 4.53 -37.78 27.53
C GLU A 513 5.34 -37.06 28.62
N THR A 514 5.58 -37.77 29.72
CA THR A 514 6.60 -37.44 30.72
C THR A 514 8.00 -37.79 30.18
N PRO A 515 9.04 -36.98 30.44
CA PRO A 515 10.38 -37.25 29.94
C PRO A 515 11.09 -38.33 30.78
N PRO A 516 11.90 -39.23 30.18
CA PRO A 516 12.79 -40.10 30.94
C PRO A 516 14.07 -39.36 31.36
N ILE A 517 14.57 -39.77 32.53
CA ILE A 517 15.76 -39.29 33.27
C ILE A 517 17.06 -39.53 32.48
#